data_AF-A0A7I7NGT7-F1
#
_entry.id   AF-A0A7I7NGT7-F1
#
_cell.length_a   1.000
_cell.length_b   1.000
_cell.length_c   1.000
_cell.angle_alpha   90.00
_cell.angle_beta   90.00
_cell.angle_gamma   90.00
#
_symmetry.space_group_name_H-M   'P 1'
#
loop_
_entity.id
_entity.type
_entity.pdbx_description
1 polymer ?
#
loop_
_entity_poly.entity_id
_entity_poly.type
_entity_poly.pdbx_seq_one_letter_code
_entity_poly.pdbx_strand_id
1 'polypeptide(L)' 'MRRVQQGERFTVTRNGVPVADLIPHKDSGPDRPPRFVPVAQIAAGISELPRWDAERFVHELEDLASAIDDSDTDKWRAAT' A
#
# COMPACT_ATOMS: atom_id res chain seq x y z
N MET A 1 18.21 15.31 -14.23
CA MET A 1 17.38 15.06 -13.02
C MET A 1 16.53 16.26 -12.61
N ARG A 2 17.05 17.49 -12.46
CA ARG A 2 16.25 18.67 -12.04
C ARG A 2 15.00 18.94 -12.90
N ARG A 3 15.13 18.86 -14.24
CA ARG A 3 13.99 19.00 -15.18
C ARG A 3 12.92 17.92 -15.00
N VAL A 4 13.34 16.69 -14.73
CA VAL A 4 12.44 15.58 -14.42
C VAL A 4 11.73 15.80 -13.10
N GLN A 5 12.41 16.30 -12.07
CA GLN A 5 11.76 16.68 -10.81
C GLN A 5 10.71 17.79 -11.00
N GLN A 6 10.89 18.66 -12.01
CA GLN A 6 9.95 19.72 -12.37
C GLN A 6 8.80 19.24 -13.27
N GLY A 7 8.71 17.93 -13.56
CA GLY A 7 7.60 17.34 -14.30
C GLY A 7 7.93 16.86 -15.72
N GLU A 8 9.13 17.17 -16.22
CA GLU A 8 9.51 16.82 -17.58
C GLU A 8 9.80 15.31 -17.74
N ARG A 9 9.55 14.77 -18.93
CA ARG A 9 9.70 13.35 -19.25
C ARG A 9 10.69 13.19 -20.40
N PHE A 10 11.56 12.20 -20.29
CA PHE A 10 12.54 11.89 -21.31
C PHE A 10 12.51 10.40 -21.63
N THR A 11 12.64 10.07 -22.91
CA THR A 11 12.91 8.69 -23.33
C THR A 11 14.42 8.50 -23.44
N VAL A 12 14.93 7.50 -22.74
CA VAL A 12 16.33 7.08 -22.79
C VAL A 12 16.48 6.11 -23.96
N THR A 13 17.40 6.40 -24.87
CA THR A 13 17.67 5.56 -26.03
C THR A 13 19.10 5.01 -26.01
N ARG A 14 19.29 3.79 -26.53
CA ARG A 14 20.59 3.21 -26.86
C ARG A 14 20.63 2.95 -28.37
N ASN A 15 21.52 3.65 -29.09
CA ASN A 15 21.62 3.59 -30.56
C ASN A 15 20.28 3.89 -31.27
N GLY A 16 19.56 4.92 -30.81
CA GLY A 16 18.26 5.30 -31.36
C GLY A 16 17.08 4.41 -30.97
N VAL A 17 17.33 3.30 -30.25
CA VAL A 17 16.29 2.40 -29.75
C VAL A 17 15.90 2.80 -28.32
N PRO A 18 14.62 3.08 -28.03
CA PRO A 18 14.14 3.33 -26.66
C PRO A 18 14.44 2.14 -25.73
N VAL A 19 14.97 2.42 -24.55
CA VAL A 19 15.30 1.40 -23.53
C VAL A 19 14.71 1.69 -22.16
N ALA A 20 14.35 2.95 -21.87
CA ALA A 20 13.74 3.35 -20.61
C ALA A 20 13.06 4.71 -20.77
N ASP A 21 12.14 5.02 -19.86
CA ASP A 21 11.61 6.36 -19.68
C ASP A 21 12.05 6.91 -18.32
N LEU A 22 12.50 8.16 -18.32
CA LEU A 22 12.81 8.91 -17.13
C LEU A 22 11.64 9.86 -16.85
N ILE A 23 10.80 9.46 -15.90
CA ILE A 23 9.62 10.20 -15.48
C ILE A 23 9.78 10.71 -14.04
N PRO A 24 9.12 11.82 -13.68
CA PRO A 24 9.07 12.28 -12.30
C PRO A 24 8.45 11.19 -11.42
N HIS A 25 9.07 10.94 -10.26
CA HIS A 25 8.37 10.18 -9.23
C HIS A 25 7.18 11.03 -8.78
N LYS A 26 5.95 10.52 -8.94
CA LYS A 26 4.77 11.21 -8.41
C LYS A 26 4.77 11.06 -6.89
N ASP A 27 5.40 12.00 -6.20
CA ASP A 27 5.06 12.25 -4.81
C ASP A 27 3.59 12.67 -4.79
N SER A 28 2.77 11.90 -4.06
CA SER A 28 1.40 12.19 -3.62
C SER A 28 0.76 13.41 -4.32
N GLY A 29 0.27 13.24 -5.55
CA GLY A 29 -0.51 14.29 -6.21
C GLY A 29 -1.80 14.59 -5.44
N PRO A 30 -2.50 15.70 -5.72
CA PRO A 30 -3.72 16.07 -5.00
C PRO A 30 -4.81 14.98 -5.03
N ASP A 31 -4.83 14.14 -6.06
CA ASP A 31 -5.77 13.01 -6.21
C ASP A 31 -5.21 11.66 -5.72
N ARG A 32 -4.01 11.62 -5.14
CA ARG A 32 -3.40 10.36 -4.64
C ARG A 32 -3.25 10.43 -3.13
N PRO A 33 -3.73 9.41 -2.39
CA PRO A 33 -3.51 9.36 -0.95
C PRO A 33 -2.01 9.42 -0.64
N PRO A 34 -1.62 10.13 0.42
CA PRO A 34 -0.23 10.28 0.78
C PRO A 34 0.38 8.91 1.05
N ARG A 35 1.60 8.68 0.55
CA ARG A 35 2.34 7.43 0.82
C ARG A 35 2.60 7.23 2.31
N PHE A 36 2.75 8.33 3.05
CA PHE A 36 3.00 8.35 4.49
C PHE A 36 1.93 9.20 5.17
N VAL A 37 1.30 8.63 6.19
CA VAL A 37 0.32 9.33 7.03
C VAL A 37 1.06 9.92 8.24
N PRO A 38 0.93 11.23 8.52
CA PRO A 38 1.51 11.83 9.72
C PRO A 38 1.00 11.16 11.00
N VAL A 39 1.89 10.93 11.96
CA VAL A 39 1.54 10.32 13.26
C VAL A 39 0.41 11.08 13.96
N ALA A 40 0.40 12.41 13.88
CA ALA A 40 -0.66 13.23 14.45
C ALA A 40 -2.05 12.91 13.85
N GLN A 41 -2.12 12.61 12.55
CA GLN A 41 -3.37 12.23 11.90
C GLN A 41 -3.84 10.85 12.34
N ILE A 42 -2.90 9.91 12.55
CA ILE A 42 -3.20 8.58 13.12
C ILE A 42 -3.74 8.74 14.54
N ALA A 43 -3.07 9.52 15.40
CA ALA A 43 -3.47 9.74 16.78
C ALA A 43 -4.86 10.41 16.89
N ALA A 44 -5.12 11.41 16.04
CA ALA A 44 -6.42 12.07 15.97
C ALA A 44 -7.53 11.07 15.59
N GLY A 45 -7.32 10.29 14.53
CA GLY A 45 -8.29 9.27 14.11
C GLY A 45 -8.55 8.22 15.18
N ILE A 46 -7.51 7.74 15.88
CA ILE A 46 -7.67 6.78 16.98
C ILE A 46 -8.48 7.37 18.13
N SER A 47 -8.32 8.66 18.43
CA SER A 47 -9.03 9.32 19.53
C SER A 47 -10.54 9.43 19.31
N GLU A 48 -11.00 9.36 18.06
CA GLU A 48 -12.42 9.42 17.69
C GLU A 48 -13.09 8.03 17.67
N LEU A 49 -12.29 6.95 17.71
CA LEU A 49 -12.83 5.60 17.71
C LEU A 49 -13.46 5.26 19.07
N PRO A 50 -14.53 4.44 19.07
CA PRO A 50 -15.03 3.87 20.30
C PRO A 50 -13.93 3.04 20.99
N ARG A 51 -13.99 2.96 22.32
CA ARG A 51 -13.05 2.12 23.08
C ARG A 51 -13.17 0.68 22.59
N TRP A 52 -12.07 0.19 22.02
CA TRP A 52 -11.99 -1.19 21.57
C TRP A 52 -11.61 -2.08 22.75
N ASP A 53 -12.43 -3.10 22.98
CA ASP A 53 -12.08 -4.22 23.85
C ASP A 53 -11.13 -5.18 23.09
N ALA A 54 -9.85 -5.14 23.47
CA ALA A 54 -8.82 -5.94 22.83
C ALA A 54 -8.98 -7.44 23.11
N GLU A 55 -9.44 -7.83 24.30
CA GLU A 55 -9.63 -9.23 24.66
C GLU A 55 -10.78 -9.82 23.85
N ARG A 56 -11.89 -9.07 23.75
CA ARG A 56 -13.01 -9.46 22.90
C ARG A 56 -12.60 -9.61 21.43
N PHE A 57 -11.79 -8.69 20.91
CA PHE A 57 -11.31 -8.79 19.53
C PHE A 57 -10.48 -10.04 19.28
N VAL A 58 -9.57 -10.38 20.20
CA VAL A 58 -8.76 -11.60 20.10
C VAL A 58 -9.65 -12.84 20.08
N HIS A 59 -10.66 -12.89 20.96
CA HIS A 59 -11.61 -14.01 20.98
C HIS A 59 -12.41 -14.11 19.67
N GLU A 60 -12.92 -12.99 19.13
CA GLU A 60 -13.64 -12.97 17.85
C GLU A 60 -12.74 -13.42 16.68
N LEU A 61 -11.45 -13.11 16.72
CA LEU A 61 -10.49 -13.55 15.72
C LEU A 61 -10.20 -15.05 15.82
N GLU A 62 -10.07 -15.59 17.04
CA GLU A 62 -9.88 -17.03 17.29
C GLU A 62 -11.11 -17.85 16.86
N ASP A 63 -12.31 -17.36 17.20
CA ASP A 63 -13.57 -17.96 16.74
C ASP A 63 -13.65 -18.03 15.22
N LEU A 64 -13.30 -16.92 14.56
CA LEU A 64 -13.28 -16.84 13.09
C LEU A 64 -12.25 -17.81 12.49
N ALA A 65 -11.04 -17.86 13.05
CA ALA A 65 -9.99 -18.76 12.61
C ALA A 65 -10.40 -20.23 12.77
N SER A 66 -11.13 -20.57 13.83
CA SER A 66 -11.65 -21.93 14.02
C SER A 66 -12.84 -22.26 13.11
N ALA A 67 -13.62 -21.26 12.70
CA ALA A 67 -14.79 -21.44 11.84
C ALA A 67 -14.44 -21.54 10.35
N ILE A 68 -13.31 -20.98 9.93
CA ILE A 68 -12.82 -21.05 8.56
C ILE A 68 -12.09 -22.38 8.37
N ASP A 69 -12.57 -23.17 7.41
CA ASP A 69 -11.88 -24.39 6.97
C ASP A 69 -10.72 -24.02 6.03
N ASP A 70 -9.49 -24.24 6.50
CA ASP A 70 -8.27 -24.00 5.75
C ASP A 70 -7.98 -25.06 4.66
N SER A 71 -8.90 -26.01 4.41
CA SER A 71 -8.79 -27.02 3.33
C SER A 71 -8.57 -26.41 1.94
N ASP A 72 -8.98 -25.16 1.75
CA ASP A 72 -8.81 -24.35 0.54
C ASP A 72 -7.46 -23.60 0.49
N THR A 73 -6.54 -23.83 1.42
CA THR A 73 -5.20 -23.20 1.42
C THR A 73 -4.25 -23.84 0.40
N ASP A 74 -4.41 -25.15 0.13
CA ASP A 74 -3.53 -25.90 -0.78
C ASP A 74 -3.68 -25.51 -2.25
N LYS A 75 -4.88 -25.09 -2.69
CA LYS A 75 -5.12 -24.65 -4.09
C LYS A 75 -4.29 -23.43 -4.50
N TRP A 76 -3.80 -22.63 -3.54
CA TRP A 76 -2.98 -21.45 -3.80
C TRP A 76 -1.47 -21.72 -3.72
N ARG A 77 -1.04 -22.83 -3.09
CA ARG A 77 0.38 -23.23 -3.04
C ARG A 77 0.81 -24.12 -4.21
N ALA A 78 -0.12 -24.79 -4.88
CA ALA A 78 0.16 -25.66 -6.02
C ALA A 78 0.38 -24.92 -7.36
N ALA A 79 0.30 -23.58 -7.37
CA ALA A 79 0.41 -22.75 -8.58
C ALA A 79 1.76 -22.03 -8.73
N THR A 80 2.80 -22.40 -7.96
CA THR A 80 4.19 -21.89 -8.09
C THR A 80 5.11 -23.01 -8.54
#